data_AF-A0A8J6WNR9-F1
#
_entry.id   AF-A0A8J6WNR9-F1
#
_cell.length_a   1.000
_cell.length_b   1.000
_cell.length_c   1.000
_cell.angle_alpha   90.00
_cell.angle_beta   90.00
_cell.angle_gamma   90.00
#
_symmetry.space_group_name_H-M   'P 1'
#
loop_
_entity.id
_entity.type
_entity.pdbx_description
1 polymer ?
#
loop_
_entity_poly.entity_id
_entity_poly.type
_entity_poly.pdbx_seq_one_letter_code
_entity_poly.pdbx_strand_id
1 'polypeptide(L)'
;MIALAPQKAIATLPTLVESMTLRPYQVRVKEEVYRTNDSLIDRILVVAPTGAGKTIIFCSLIADAIAKGQRVLIVVHRDVLIKQTFEKLRRFGIDCGFIKAGWAENRDALVQIASVQTLPRRHWWKEFKADIVILDEAHVILLLLLR
;
A
#
# COMPACT_ATOMS: atom_id res chain seq x y z
N MET A 1 41.73 -7.48 7.05
CA MET A 1 40.87 -7.65 8.24
C MET A 1 39.82 -6.55 8.22
N ILE A 2 38.67 -6.81 7.60
CA ILE A 2 37.52 -5.88 7.63
C ILE A 2 36.39 -6.66 8.28
N ALA A 3 35.98 -6.19 9.45
CA ALA A 3 34.90 -6.75 10.24
C ALA A 3 33.57 -6.52 9.52
N LEU A 4 32.90 -7.60 9.13
CA LEU A 4 31.49 -7.58 8.75
C LEU A 4 30.67 -7.44 10.04
N ALA A 5 29.94 -6.33 10.15
CA ALA A 5 28.98 -6.08 11.22
C ALA A 5 27.90 -7.18 11.26
N PRO A 6 27.31 -7.47 12.44
CA PRO A 6 26.40 -8.59 12.61
C PRO A 6 25.10 -8.36 11.83
N GLN A 7 24.73 -9.36 11.02
CA GLN A 7 23.40 -9.48 10.41
C GLN A 7 22.36 -9.50 11.54
N LYS A 8 21.58 -8.43 11.66
CA LYS A 8 20.39 -8.43 12.51
C LYS A 8 19.43 -9.50 11.98
N ALA A 9 19.02 -10.38 12.89
CA ALA A 9 18.13 -11.50 12.66
C ALA A 9 16.92 -11.09 11.81
N ILE A 10 16.83 -11.67 10.61
CA ILE A 10 15.63 -11.65 9.80
C ILE A 10 14.65 -12.58 10.51
N ALA A 11 13.65 -12.00 11.17
CA ALA A 11 12.53 -12.75 11.72
C ALA A 11 11.86 -13.51 10.56
N THR A 12 11.97 -14.83 10.60
CA THR A 12 11.34 -15.76 9.65
C THR A 12 9.82 -15.60 9.72
N LEU A 13 9.23 -14.98 8.70
CA LEU A 13 7.78 -14.95 8.51
C LEU A 13 7.28 -16.38 8.22
N PRO A 14 6.17 -16.82 8.84
CA PRO A 14 5.64 -18.16 8.66
C PRO A 14 5.14 -18.38 7.22
N THR A 15 5.41 -19.59 6.75
CA THR A 15 5.25 -20.14 5.40
C THR A 15 3.79 -20.26 4.94
N LEU A 16 3.06 -19.15 4.78
CA LEU A 16 1.79 -19.11 4.05
C LEU A 16 1.64 -17.78 3.29
N VAL A 17 2.46 -17.58 2.26
CA VAL A 17 2.13 -16.62 1.21
C VAL A 17 1.27 -17.39 0.21
N GLU A 18 -0.06 -17.30 0.32
CA GLU A 18 -0.90 -17.55 -0.85
C GLU A 18 -0.50 -16.52 -1.90
N SER A 19 0.43 -16.87 -2.78
CA SER A 19 0.80 -16.00 -3.89
C SER A 19 -0.44 -15.82 -4.75
N MET A 20 -1.17 -14.72 -4.59
CA MET A 20 -2.22 -14.37 -5.54
C MET A 20 -1.54 -14.13 -6.89
N THR A 21 -1.61 -15.13 -7.77
CA THR A 21 -1.04 -15.06 -9.11
C THR A 21 -1.73 -13.94 -9.88
N LEU A 22 -0.96 -12.91 -10.26
CA LEU A 22 -1.45 -11.84 -11.11
C LEU A 22 -1.85 -12.40 -12.48
N ARG A 23 -2.95 -11.90 -13.02
CA ARG A 23 -3.32 -12.17 -14.42
C ARG A 23 -2.31 -11.50 -15.36
N PRO A 24 -2.10 -12.01 -16.59
CA PRO A 24 -1.10 -11.44 -17.50
C PRO A 24 -1.23 -9.93 -17.74
N TYR A 25 -2.46 -9.38 -17.79
CA TYR A 25 -2.64 -7.94 -17.93
C TYR A 25 -2.26 -7.16 -16.66
N GLN A 26 -2.45 -7.75 -15.48
CA GLN A 26 -2.11 -7.13 -14.20
C GLN A 26 -0.58 -7.06 -14.03
N VAL A 27 0.12 -8.09 -14.50
CA VAL A 27 1.60 -8.09 -14.61
C VAL A 27 2.06 -6.94 -15.50
N ARG A 28 1.50 -6.81 -16.71
CA ARG A 28 1.84 -5.72 -17.63
C ARG A 28 1.61 -4.33 -17.03
N VAL A 29 0.50 -4.14 -16.32
CA VAL A 29 0.22 -2.87 -15.62
C VAL A 29 1.28 -2.59 -14.55
N LYS A 30 1.66 -3.60 -13.76
CA LYS A 30 2.70 -3.47 -12.73
C LYS A 30 4.06 -3.12 -13.34
N GLU A 31 4.45 -3.78 -14.44
CA GLU A 31 5.69 -3.48 -15.17
C GLU A 31 5.69 -2.06 -15.74
N GLU A 32 4.56 -1.61 -16.27
CA GLU A 32 4.42 -0.25 -16.79
C GLU A 32 4.55 0.81 -15.69
N VAL A 33 3.95 0.57 -14.51
CA VAL A 33 4.13 1.43 -13.34
C VAL A 33 5.61 1.59 -12.98
N TYR A 34 6.39 0.50 -12.95
CA TYR A 34 7.81 0.60 -12.62
C TYR A 34 8.61 1.32 -13.70
N ARG A 35 8.37 1.02 -14.97
CA ARG A 35 9.04 1.70 -16.09
C ARG A 35 8.76 3.21 -16.11
N THR A 36 7.54 3.63 -15.79
CA THR A 36 7.19 5.06 -15.70
C THR A 36 7.86 5.73 -14.50
N ASN A 37 7.97 5.05 -13.38
CA ASN A 37 8.65 5.59 -12.20
C ASN A 37 10.15 5.84 -12.46
N ASP A 38 10.79 5.03 -13.31
CA ASP A 38 12.19 5.20 -13.68
C ASP A 38 12.44 6.45 -14.57
N SER A 39 11.40 7.06 -15.15
CA SER A 39 11.51 8.24 -16.02
C SER A 39 11.32 9.59 -15.30
N LEU A 40 11.66 9.69 -14.01
CA LEU A 40 11.47 10.89 -13.15
C LEU A 40 10.01 11.33 -12.96
N ILE A 41 9.06 10.41 -13.15
CA ILE A 41 7.62 10.66 -12.93
C ILE A 41 7.23 10.07 -11.58
N ASP A 42 6.98 10.93 -10.60
CA ASP A 42 6.63 10.51 -9.22
C ASP A 42 5.13 10.28 -9.00
N ARG A 43 4.29 10.54 -10.02
CA ARG A 43 2.82 10.46 -9.91
C ARG A 43 2.24 9.68 -11.07
N ILE A 44 1.70 8.50 -10.77
CA ILE A 44 1.18 7.56 -11.77
C ILE A 44 -0.31 7.33 -11.52
N LEU A 45 -1.13 7.54 -12.55
CA LEU A 45 -2.56 7.25 -12.51
C LEU A 45 -2.86 5.97 -13.29
N VAL A 46 -3.25 4.92 -12.57
CA VAL A 46 -3.71 3.66 -13.19
C VAL A 46 -5.22 3.72 -13.37
N VAL A 47 -5.69 3.71 -14.61
CA VAL A 47 -7.11 3.68 -14.96
C VAL A 47 -7.50 2.28 -15.43
N ALA A 48 -8.47 1.67 -14.77
CA ALA A 48 -9.05 0.39 -15.17
C ALA A 48 -10.53 0.35 -14.76
N PRO A 49 -11.39 -0.46 -15.41
CA PRO A 49 -12.79 -0.58 -15.04
C PRO A 49 -12.97 -1.20 -13.64
N THR A 50 -14.18 -1.12 -13.10
CA THR A 50 -14.55 -1.90 -11.91
C THR A 50 -14.44 -3.39 -12.23
N GLY A 51 -14.13 -4.23 -11.23
CA GLY A 51 -13.94 -5.67 -11.45
C GLY A 51 -12.60 -6.07 -12.12
N ALA A 52 -11.82 -5.14 -12.69
CA ALA A 52 -10.49 -5.42 -13.25
C ALA A 52 -9.41 -5.74 -12.19
N GLY A 53 -9.79 -5.85 -10.92
CA GLY A 53 -8.85 -6.22 -9.86
C GLY A 53 -7.78 -5.16 -9.57
N LYS A 54 -8.09 -3.85 -9.70
CA LYS A 54 -7.17 -2.76 -9.33
C LYS A 54 -6.55 -2.95 -7.94
N THR A 55 -7.34 -3.43 -6.98
CA THR A 55 -6.87 -3.74 -5.63
C THR A 55 -5.77 -4.79 -5.61
N ILE A 56 -5.88 -5.83 -6.45
CA ILE A 56 -4.87 -6.90 -6.54
C ILE A 56 -3.57 -6.35 -7.13
N ILE A 57 -3.67 -5.49 -8.14
CA ILE A 57 -2.51 -4.82 -8.76
C ILE A 57 -1.76 -4.02 -7.70
N PHE A 58 -2.45 -3.13 -6.97
CA PHE A 58 -1.75 -2.32 -5.98
C PHE A 58 -1.28 -3.13 -4.76
N CYS A 59 -1.98 -4.19 -4.34
CA CYS A 59 -1.48 -5.09 -3.29
C CYS A 59 -0.15 -5.75 -3.70
N SER A 60 0.00 -6.11 -4.98
CA SER A 60 1.26 -6.63 -5.50
C SER A 60 2.38 -5.58 -5.55
N LEU A 61 2.05 -4.31 -5.82
CA LEU A 61 3.01 -3.21 -5.73
C LEU A 61 3.46 -2.97 -4.28
N ILE A 62 2.51 -3.04 -3.33
CA ILE A 62 2.80 -2.89 -1.90
C ILE A 62 3.70 -4.02 -1.42
N ALA A 63 3.44 -5.26 -1.83
CA ALA A 63 4.28 -6.40 -1.45
C ALA A 63 5.76 -6.16 -1.83
N ASP A 64 6.01 -5.68 -3.04
CA ASP A 64 7.37 -5.34 -3.50
C ASP A 64 7.98 -4.18 -2.71
N ALA A 65 7.18 -3.17 -2.34
CA ALA A 65 7.63 -2.04 -1.52
C ALA A 65 8.00 -2.48 -0.09
N ILE A 66 7.17 -3.32 0.53
CA ILE A 66 7.43 -3.87 1.87
C ILE A 66 8.66 -4.77 1.87
N ALA A 67 8.88 -5.57 0.81
CA ALA A 67 10.10 -6.36 0.65
C ALA A 67 11.38 -5.49 0.61
N LYS A 68 11.25 -4.20 0.25
CA LYS A 68 12.33 -3.20 0.28
C LYS A 68 12.37 -2.39 1.58
N GLY A 69 11.50 -2.69 2.55
CA GLY A 69 11.39 -1.96 3.81
C GLY A 69 10.74 -0.58 3.70
N GLN A 70 10.05 -0.28 2.59
CA GLN A 70 9.40 1.01 2.37
C GLN A 70 8.09 1.12 3.14
N ARG A 71 7.74 2.33 3.55
CA ARG A 71 6.47 2.66 4.21
C ARG A 71 5.42 3.07 3.19
N VAL A 72 4.23 2.49 3.28
CA VAL A 72 3.13 2.75 2.35
C VAL A 72 1.91 3.31 3.08
N LEU A 73 1.37 4.42 2.57
CA LEU A 73 0.08 4.97 3.00
C LEU A 73 -0.97 4.73 1.92
N ILE A 74 -2.05 4.06 2.28
CA ILE A 74 -3.20 3.81 1.41
C ILE A 74 -4.35 4.69 1.88
N VAL A 75 -4.88 5.52 0.98
CA VAL A 75 -6.01 6.40 1.28
C VAL A 75 -7.24 5.91 0.53
N VAL A 76 -8.30 5.64 1.28
CA VAL A 76 -9.53 5.04 0.76
C VAL A 76 -10.73 5.88 1.16
N HIS A 77 -11.67 6.07 0.23
CA HIS A 77 -12.84 6.89 0.46
C HIS A 77 -13.97 6.16 1.22
N ARG A 78 -14.17 4.85 0.99
CA ARG A 78 -15.31 4.08 1.53
C ARG A 78 -14.88 3.03 2.55
N ASP A 79 -15.63 2.91 3.62
CA ASP A 79 -15.37 1.95 4.70
C ASP A 79 -15.38 0.48 4.23
N VAL A 80 -16.30 0.12 3.33
CA VAL A 80 -16.35 -1.22 2.73
C VAL A 80 -15.05 -1.53 1.98
N LEU A 81 -14.47 -0.55 1.28
CA LEU A 81 -13.23 -0.72 0.53
C LEU A 81 -12.01 -0.84 1.47
N ILE A 82 -12.03 -0.21 2.64
CA ILE A 82 -10.97 -0.37 3.65
C ILE A 82 -10.89 -1.82 4.11
N LYS A 83 -12.04 -2.40 4.49
CA LYS A 83 -12.10 -3.80 4.94
C LYS A 83 -11.65 -4.76 3.83
N GLN A 84 -12.13 -4.57 2.60
CA GLN A 84 -11.73 -5.39 1.46
C GLN A 84 -10.24 -5.26 1.11
N THR A 85 -9.67 -4.05 1.23
CA THR A 85 -8.24 -3.81 1.00
C THR A 85 -7.39 -4.51 2.04
N PHE A 86 -7.76 -4.38 3.31
CA PHE A 86 -7.11 -5.08 4.41
C PHE A 86 -7.16 -6.61 4.24
N GLU A 87 -8.34 -7.17 3.91
CA GLU A 87 -8.48 -8.61 3.67
C GLU A 87 -7.60 -9.11 2.53
N LYS A 88 -7.44 -8.33 1.46
CA LYS A 88 -6.53 -8.67 0.35
C LYS A 88 -5.08 -8.59 0.79
N LEU A 89 -4.65 -7.53 1.48
CA LEU A 89 -3.28 -7.38 1.96
C LEU A 89 -2.87 -8.51 2.91
N ARG A 90 -3.79 -8.96 3.78
CA ARG A 90 -3.52 -10.13 4.63
C ARG A 90 -3.24 -11.42 3.85
N ARG A 91 -3.85 -11.60 2.68
CA ARG A 91 -3.53 -12.76 1.80
C ARG A 91 -2.12 -12.70 1.23
N PHE A 92 -1.56 -11.49 1.10
CA PHE A 92 -0.15 -11.29 0.79
C PHE A 92 0.76 -11.38 2.03
N GLY A 93 0.23 -11.74 3.20
CA GLY A 93 0.99 -11.80 4.46
C GLY A 93 1.36 -10.43 5.04
N ILE A 94 0.70 -9.35 4.59
CA ILE A 94 1.03 -7.98 4.95
C ILE A 94 0.14 -7.55 6.12
N ASP A 95 0.77 -7.22 7.25
CA ASP A 95 0.09 -6.57 8.37
C ASP A 95 -0.09 -5.06 8.12
N CYS A 96 -1.15 -4.49 8.69
CA CYS A 96 -1.55 -3.10 8.43
C CYS A 96 -1.95 -2.38 9.71
N GLY A 97 -1.51 -1.12 9.83
CA GLY A 97 -2.07 -0.15 10.75
C GLY A 97 -3.25 0.61 10.13
N PHE A 98 -4.04 1.26 10.98
CA PHE A 98 -5.23 1.98 10.55
C PHE A 98 -5.22 3.42 11.03
N ILE A 99 -5.54 4.33 10.10
CA ILE A 99 -5.89 5.72 10.37
C ILE A 99 -7.39 5.84 10.10
N LYS A 100 -8.18 5.19 10.96
CA LYS A 100 -9.64 5.10 10.84
C LYS A 100 -10.32 5.09 12.21
N ALA A 101 -11.38 5.88 12.35
CA ALA A 101 -12.20 5.86 13.57
C ALA A 101 -12.82 4.47 13.81
N GLY A 102 -12.76 4.01 15.06
CA GLY A 102 -13.29 2.71 15.47
C GLY A 102 -12.40 1.50 15.15
N TRP A 103 -11.18 1.71 14.63
CA TRP A 103 -10.19 0.67 14.36
C TRP A 103 -8.95 0.90 15.22
N ALA A 104 -8.34 -0.19 15.68
CA ALA A 104 -7.12 -0.12 16.49
C ALA A 104 -5.97 0.46 15.64
N GLU A 105 -5.19 1.35 16.25
CA GLU A 105 -4.01 1.93 15.61
C GLU A 105 -2.79 1.02 15.88
N ASN A 106 -2.09 0.64 14.82
CA ASN A 106 -0.74 0.08 14.89
C ASN A 106 0.18 1.02 14.09
N ARG A 107 0.82 1.97 14.76
CA ARG A 107 1.59 3.04 14.10
C ARG A 107 2.93 2.57 13.56
N ASP A 108 3.43 1.44 14.05
CA ASP A 108 4.71 0.84 13.65
C ASP A 108 4.59 -0.02 12.40
N ALA A 109 3.35 -0.35 11.96
CA ALA A 109 3.13 -1.10 10.74
C ALA A 109 3.62 -0.33 9.51
N LEU A 110 4.38 -1.01 8.64
CA LEU A 110 4.91 -0.44 7.40
C LEU A 110 3.82 -0.05 6.39
N VAL A 111 2.61 -0.60 6.53
CA VAL A 111 1.43 -0.21 5.73
C VAL A 111 0.41 0.44 6.64
N GLN A 112 -0.05 1.64 6.28
CA GLN A 112 -1.15 2.34 6.95
C GLN A 112 -2.33 2.47 5.99
N ILE A 113 -3.52 2.02 6.41
CA ILE A 113 -4.77 2.22 5.67
C ILE A 113 -5.56 3.34 6.33
N ALA A 114 -5.75 4.43 5.59
CA ALA A 114 -6.42 5.63 6.04
C ALA A 114 -7.78 5.83 5.36
N SER A 115 -8.77 6.25 6.14
CA SER A 115 -10.00 6.80 5.55
C SER A 115 -9.80 8.29 5.27
N VAL A 116 -10.30 8.77 4.12
CA VAL A 116 -10.27 10.20 3.76
C VAL A 116 -10.91 11.11 4.83
N GLN A 117 -11.90 10.59 5.55
CA GLN A 117 -12.61 11.32 6.61
C GLN A 117 -11.80 11.42 7.90
N THR A 118 -10.95 10.45 8.14
CA THR A 118 -10.22 10.31 9.40
C THR A 118 -8.82 10.91 9.31
N LEU A 119 -8.16 10.76 8.16
CA LEU A 119 -6.78 11.19 7.93
C LEU A 119 -6.51 12.65 8.35
N PRO A 120 -7.36 13.65 8.01
CA PRO A 120 -7.10 15.05 8.42
C PRO A 120 -7.11 15.28 9.93
N ARG A 121 -7.78 14.41 10.69
CA ARG A 121 -8.00 14.55 12.15
C ARG A 121 -6.94 13.84 13.00
N ARG A 122 -6.04 13.04 12.40
CA ARG A 122 -5.03 12.25 13.12
C ARG A 122 -3.62 12.69 12.76
N HIS A 123 -3.12 13.77 13.35
CA HIS A 123 -1.89 14.43 12.88
C HIS A 123 -0.62 13.57 12.90
N TRP A 124 -0.57 12.50 13.69
CA TRP A 124 0.61 11.62 13.78
C TRP A 124 1.00 10.99 12.44
N TRP A 125 0.09 10.85 11.46
CA TRP A 125 0.44 10.29 10.16
C TRP A 125 1.47 11.15 9.41
N LYS A 126 1.62 12.44 9.75
CA LYS A 126 2.67 13.30 9.19
C LYS A 126 4.08 12.83 9.57
N GLU A 127 4.21 12.14 10.71
CA GLU A 127 5.47 11.57 11.18
C GLU A 127 5.74 10.20 10.56
N PHE A 128 4.72 9.53 10.02
CA PHE A 128 4.84 8.22 9.38
C PHE A 128 5.74 8.24 8.14
N LYS A 129 5.98 9.40 7.50
CA LYS A 129 6.91 9.59 6.37
C LYS A 129 6.80 8.46 5.33
N ALA A 130 5.64 8.36 4.68
CA ALA A 130 5.40 7.34 3.66
C ALA A 130 6.32 7.57 2.44
N ASP A 131 6.90 6.48 1.94
CA ASP A 131 7.67 6.47 0.70
C ASP A 131 6.74 6.35 -0.52
N ILE A 132 5.58 5.69 -0.33
CA ILE A 132 4.57 5.49 -1.38
C ILE A 132 3.20 5.86 -0.83
N VAL A 133 2.42 6.64 -1.60
CA VAL A 133 1.02 6.95 -1.32
C VAL A 133 0.14 6.37 -2.42
N ILE A 134 -0.84 5.55 -2.04
CA ILE A 134 -1.80 4.94 -2.95
C ILE A 134 -3.18 5.52 -2.68
N LEU A 135 -3.80 6.09 -3.73
CA LEU A 135 -5.15 6.64 -3.66
C LEU A 135 -6.11 5.71 -4.41
N ASP A 136 -7.02 5.06 -3.70
CA ASP A 136 -8.07 4.26 -4.33
C ASP A 136 -9.28 5.13 -4.68
N GLU A 137 -9.91 4.88 -5.83
CA GLU A 137 -10.93 5.77 -6.41
C GLU A 137 -10.43 7.23 -6.52
N ALA A 138 -9.24 7.41 -7.11
CA ALA A 138 -8.57 8.70 -7.26
C ALA A 138 -9.48 9.80 -7.84
N HIS A 139 -10.45 9.45 -8.69
CA HIS A 139 -11.44 10.37 -9.24
C HIS A 139 -12.35 11.01 -8.17
N VAL A 140 -12.62 10.31 -7.06
CA VAL A 140 -13.36 10.85 -5.90
C VAL A 140 -12.42 11.59 -4.97
N ILE A 141 -11.23 11.02 -4.70
CA ILE A 141 -10.29 11.58 -3.71
C ILE A 141 -9.70 12.91 -4.19
N LEU A 142 -9.34 13.03 -5.48
CA LEU A 142 -8.75 14.26 -6.02
C LEU A 142 -9.72 15.45 -5.90
N LEU A 143 -11.02 15.22 -6.05
CA LEU A 143 -12.04 16.24 -5.85
C LEU A 143 -12.16 16.72 -4.40
N LEU A 144 -11.79 15.87 -3.43
CA LEU A 144 -11.90 16.16 -2.00
C LEU A 144 -10.63 16.80 -1.43
N LEU A 145 -9.46 16.55 -2.03
CA LEU A 145 -8.18 17.11 -1.59
C LEU A 145 -7.82 18.46 -2.23
N LEU A 146 -8.52 18.85 -3.29
CA LEU A 146 -8.34 20.14 -3.98
C LEU A 146 -9.30 21.24 -3.49
N ARG A 147 -10.01 20.99 -2.38
CA ARG A 147 -10.88 21.95 -1.68
C ARG A 147 -10.25 22.31 -0.34
#